data_AF-A0A101FWM1-F1
#
_entry.id   AF-A0A101FWM1-F1
#
_cell.length_a   1.000
_cell.length_b   1.000
_cell.length_c   1.000
_cell.angle_alpha   90.00
_cell.angle_beta   90.00
_cell.angle_gamma   90.00
#
_symmetry.space_group_name_H-M   'P 1'
#
loop_
_entity.id
_entity.type
_entity.pdbx_description
1 polymer ?
#
loop_
_entity_poly.entity_id
_entity_poly.type
_entity_poly.pdbx_seq_one_letter_code
_entity_poly.pdbx_strand_id
1 'polypeptide(L)' 'FGNVPLNLEAKLEVWDSPNSAGVIIDAVRCCKLALDRGLSGPLLAPSSYFMKTPPEQYEDSIARDKTTAFIQGK' A
#
# COMPACT_ATOMS: atom_id res chain seq x y z
N PHE A 1 -7.35 31.17 -3.42
CA PHE A 1 -7.02 32.09 -4.53
C PHE A 1 -7.09 33.51 -4.00
N GLY A 2 -6.16 34.39 -4.38
CA GLY A 2 -6.15 35.78 -3.90
C GLY A 2 -5.66 35.99 -2.46
N ASN A 3 -4.73 35.14 -1.97
CA ASN A 3 -4.08 35.28 -0.66
C ASN A 3 -5.03 35.38 0.56
N VAL A 4 -6.25 34.86 0.43
CA VAL A 4 -7.24 34.79 1.51
C VAL A 4 -6.89 33.62 2.43
N PRO A 5 -6.92 33.78 3.77
CA PRO A 5 -6.68 32.69 4.71
C PRO A 5 -7.63 31.51 4.46
N LEU A 6 -7.08 30.30 4.43
CA LEU A 6 -7.82 29.05 4.32
C LEU A 6 -7.38 28.13 5.46
N ASN A 7 -8.30 27.88 6.39
CA ASN A 7 -8.07 27.05 7.57
C ASN A 7 -8.88 25.76 7.46
N LEU A 8 -8.33 24.64 7.94
CA LEU A 8 -9.02 23.35 8.02
C LEU A 8 -8.70 22.67 9.35
N GLU A 9 -9.74 22.25 10.06
CA GLU A 9 -9.65 21.41 11.25
C GLU A 9 -10.50 20.15 11.01
N ALA A 10 -9.94 18.98 11.32
CA ALA A 10 -10.61 17.71 11.16
C ALA A 10 -10.31 16.80 12.36
N LYS A 11 -11.32 16.04 12.79
CA LYS A 11 -11.21 15.03 13.85
C LYS A 11 -11.74 13.70 13.30
N LEU A 12 -10.93 12.65 13.42
CA LEU A 12 -11.27 11.29 13.02
C LEU A 12 -11.00 10.33 14.18
N GLU A 13 -11.99 9.52 14.53
CA GLU A 13 -11.88 8.47 15.55
C GLU A 13 -11.97 7.11 14.85
N VAL A 14 -10.92 6.30 15.00
CA VAL A 14 -10.81 4.97 14.39
C VAL A 14 -10.20 3.98 15.37
N TRP A 15 -10.45 2.70 15.13
CA TRP A 15 -9.75 1.62 15.80
C TRP A 15 -8.51 1.26 15.00
N ASP A 16 -7.32 1.49 15.59
CA ASP A 16 -6.04 1.37 14.89
C ASP A 16 -5.78 -0.05 14.36
N SER A 17 -5.96 -1.08 15.20
CA SER A 17 -5.65 -2.46 14.81
C SER A 17 -6.54 -2.97 13.67
N PRO A 18 -7.88 -2.82 13.72
CA PRO A 18 -8.75 -3.18 12.59
C PRO A 18 -8.46 -2.37 11.32
N ASN A 19 -8.01 -1.12 11.44
CA ASN A 19 -7.72 -0.26 10.29
C ASN A 19 -6.53 -0.76 9.45
N SER A 20 -5.65 -1.56 10.04
CA SER A 20 -4.53 -2.19 9.32
C SER A 20 -4.74 -3.67 8.99
N ALA A 21 -5.69 -4.34 9.64
CA ALA A 21 -5.89 -5.79 9.46
C ALA A 21 -6.18 -6.18 8.00
N GLY A 22 -7.01 -5.42 7.29
CA GLY A 22 -7.30 -5.66 5.86
C GLY A 22 -6.05 -5.55 4.98
N VAL A 23 -5.21 -4.54 5.22
CA VAL A 23 -3.95 -4.32 4.50
C VAL A 23 -2.99 -5.50 4.70
N ILE A 24 -2.89 -6.00 5.94
CA ILE A 24 -1.99 -7.11 6.27
C ILE A 24 -2.46 -8.43 5.65
N ILE A 25 -3.78 -8.68 5.57
CA ILE A 25 -4.32 -9.87 4.90
C ILE A 25 -3.83 -9.94 3.45
N ASP A 26 -3.93 -8.84 2.70
CA ASP A 26 -3.51 -8.81 1.31
C ASP A 26 -1.99 -8.85 1.14
N ALA A 27 -1.24 -8.22 2.05
CA ALA A 27 0.22 -8.30 2.06
C ALA A 27 0.71 -9.75 2.25
N VAL A 28 0.14 -10.51 3.20
CA VAL A 28 0.50 -11.91 3.43
C VAL A 28 0.16 -12.80 2.23
N ARG A 29 -0.97 -12.54 1.57
CA ARG A 29 -1.35 -13.25 0.34
C ARG A 29 -0.36 -12.99 -0.80
N CYS A 30 0.14 -11.76 -0.92
CA CYS A 30 1.20 -11.43 -1.89
C CYS A 30 2.52 -12.14 -1.55
N CYS A 31 2.89 -12.25 -0.27
CA CYS A 31 4.04 -13.04 0.16
C CYS A 31 3.89 -14.52 -0.21
N LYS A 32 2.69 -15.10 -0.06
CA LYS A 32 2.41 -16.49 -0.47
C LYS A 32 2.54 -16.67 -1.98
N LEU A 33 2.02 -15.74 -2.78
CA LEU A 33 2.19 -15.75 -4.24
C LEU A 33 3.66 -15.66 -4.66
N ALA A 34 4.45 -14.82 -3.98
CA ALA A 34 5.88 -14.73 -4.23
C ALA A 34 6.61 -16.05 -3.93
N LEU A 35 6.29 -16.68 -2.79
CA LEU A 35 6.82 -17.98 -2.41
C LEU A 35 6.50 -19.05 -3.46
N ASP A 36 5.26 -19.09 -3.93
CA ASP A 36 4.82 -20.06 -4.96
C ASP A 36 5.52 -19.84 -6.31
N ARG A 37 5.96 -18.62 -6.58
CA ARG A 37 6.73 -18.25 -7.78
C ARG A 37 8.24 -18.35 -7.59
N GLY A 38 8.72 -18.81 -6.42
CA GLY A 38 10.14 -18.90 -6.12
C GLY A 38 10.85 -17.53 -6.02
N LEU A 39 10.10 -16.45 -5.80
CA LEU A 39 10.66 -15.11 -5.66
C LEU A 39 11.21 -14.93 -4.24
N SER A 40 12.30 -14.16 -4.14
CA SER A 40 12.94 -13.80 -2.88
C SER A 40 13.28 -12.31 -2.85
N GLY A 41 13.56 -11.80 -1.65
CA GLY A 41 13.79 -10.37 -1.42
C GLY A 41 12.49 -9.56 -1.32
N PRO A 42 12.61 -8.22 -1.25
CA PRO A 42 11.47 -7.33 -1.10
C PRO A 42 10.54 -7.36 -2.32
N LEU A 43 9.23 -7.46 -2.08
CA LEU A 43 8.22 -7.36 -3.13
C LEU A 43 7.91 -5.90 -3.43
N LEU A 44 8.74 -5.25 -4.26
CA LEU A 44 8.71 -3.79 -4.49
C LEU A 44 7.30 -3.25 -4.77
N ALA A 45 6.55 -3.90 -5.68
CA ALA A 45 5.19 -3.52 -6.02
C ALA A 45 4.22 -3.65 -4.81
N PRO A 46 3.97 -4.84 -4.23
CA PRO A 46 3.16 -4.95 -3.01
C PRO A 46 3.61 -4.07 -1.85
N SER A 47 4.91 -3.98 -1.58
CA SER A 47 5.45 -3.14 -0.50
C SER A 47 5.09 -1.68 -0.70
N SER A 48 5.19 -1.16 -1.93
CA SER A 48 4.83 0.23 -2.24
C SER A 48 3.36 0.58 -2.01
N TYR A 49 2.46 -0.42 -2.01
CA TYR A 49 1.03 -0.19 -1.82
C TYR A 49 0.58 -0.43 -0.38
N PHE A 50 1.24 -1.33 0.35
CA PHE A 50 0.82 -1.74 1.70
C PHE A 50 1.62 -1.09 2.83
N MET A 51 2.79 -0.52 2.57
CA MET A 51 3.71 -0.03 3.61
C MET A 51 3.93 1.48 3.48
N LYS A 52 4.00 2.17 4.62
CA LYS A 52 4.31 3.61 4.67
C LYS A 52 5.74 3.94 4.24
N THR A 53 6.66 2.99 4.44
CA THR A 53 8.09 3.15 4.12
C THR A 53 8.55 1.97 3.25
N PRO A 54 8.13 1.92 1.98
CA PRO A 54 8.58 0.89 1.07
C PRO A 54 10.05 1.10 0.64
N PRO A 55 10.75 0.06 0.16
CA PRO A 55 12.09 0.20 -0.41
C PRO A 55 12.15 1.14 -1.63
N GLU A 56 11.08 1.14 -2.44
CA GLU A 56 10.89 2.05 -3.56
C GLU A 56 9.53 2.75 -3.43
N GLN A 57 9.54 4.08 -3.53
CA GLN A 57 8.36 4.92 -3.41
C GLN A 57 7.68 5.10 -4.77
N TYR A 58 6.36 4.98 -4.79
CA TYR A 58 5.51 5.22 -5.96
C TYR A 58 4.30 6.06 -5.54
N GLU A 59 3.66 6.74 -6.48
CA GLU A 59 2.33 7.28 -6.22
C GLU A 59 1.34 6.13 -5.97
N ASP A 60 0.39 6.32 -5.04
CA ASP A 60 -0.56 5.27 -4.62
C ASP A 60 -1.31 4.62 -5.79
N SER A 61 -1.66 5.39 -6.82
CA SER A 61 -2.31 4.91 -8.03
C SER A 61 -1.42 3.92 -8.80
N ILE A 62 -0.15 4.28 -8.98
CA ILE A 62 0.86 3.46 -9.65
C ILE A 62 1.19 2.22 -8.81
N ALA A 63 1.32 2.38 -7.49
CA ALA A 63 1.56 1.28 -6.55
C ALA A 63 0.44 0.23 -6.61
N ARG A 64 -0.82 0.69 -6.66
CA ARG A 64 -1.99 -0.18 -6.82
C ARG A 64 -1.98 -0.94 -8.13
N ASP A 65 -1.69 -0.26 -9.24
CA ASP A 65 -1.70 -0.87 -10.57
C ASP A 65 -0.57 -1.90 -10.70
N LYS A 66 0.63 -1.58 -10.19
CA LYS A 66 1.76 -2.53 -10.10
C LYS A 66 1.45 -3.73 -9.21
N THR A 67 0.82 -3.51 -8.05
CA THR A 67 0.40 -4.60 -7.16
C THR A 67 -0.64 -5.50 -7.83
N THR A 68 -1.57 -4.91 -8.58
CA THR A 68 -2.57 -5.65 -9.36
C THR A 68 -1.92 -6.48 -10.47
N ALA A 69 -0.95 -5.93 -11.19
CA ALA A 69 -0.17 -6.66 -12.19
C ALA A 69 0.61 -7.82 -11.56
N PHE A 70 1.25 -7.58 -10.41
CA PHE A 70 1.92 -8.63 -9.63
C PHE A 70 0.94 -9.76 -9.27
N ILE A 71 -0.25 -9.46 -8.76
CA ILE A 71 -1.26 -10.47 -8.43
C ILE A 71 -1.66 -11.26 -9.69
N GLN A 72 -1.84 -10.59 -10.82
CA GLN A 72 -2.19 -11.21 -12.11
C GLN A 72 -1.04 -12.03 -12.75
N GLY A 73 0.19 -11.91 -12.25
CA GLY A 73 1.36 -12.59 -12.81
C GLY A 73 1.83 -12.00 -14.15
N LYS A 74 1.62 -10.70 -14.35
CA LYS A 74 2.09 -9.93 -15.50
C LYS A 74 3.41 -9.23 -15.20
#